data_AF-A0A7D5PDD8-F1
#
_entry.id   AF-A0A7D5PDD8-F1
#
_cell.length_a   1.000
_cell.length_b   1.000
_cell.length_c   1.000
_cell.angle_alpha   90.00
_cell.angle_beta   90.00
_cell.angle_gamma   90.00
#
_symmetry.space_group_name_H-M   'P 1'
#
loop_
_entity.id
_entity.type
_entity.pdbx_description
1 polymer ?
#
loop_
_entity_poly.entity_id
_entity_poly.type
_entity_poly.pdbx_seq_one_letter_code
_entity_poly.pdbx_strand_id
1 'polypeptide(L)'
;MVNEPPDYCPHCGGELVGVDDPTVQRCGDCEEYVFYNPVPSARVAVLSGGGRSPPGSAATPHDGDAMLLVTRPDGKWISPGGKVEVGNDPDEHAALELEEETSLAVDPEDLVLFDTATYVVTETQHTVGIRFAVDYEDVSGEIEAGSDAGAARFWTAEELAATDEPTLDRDLFRTWVDDGRAALERRTR
;
A
#
# COMPACT_ATOMS: atom_id res chain seq x y z
N MET A 1 -5.56 -1.49 -15.67
CA MET A 1 -4.63 -0.35 -15.67
C MET A 1 -3.40 -0.74 -16.47
N VAL A 2 -3.01 0.03 -17.49
CA VAL A 2 -1.84 -0.27 -18.33
C VAL A 2 -0.66 0.59 -17.88
N ASN A 3 -0.12 0.29 -16.70
CA ASN A 3 1.23 0.73 -16.34
C ASN A 3 2.21 -0.32 -16.86
N GLU A 4 2.21 -0.50 -18.17
CA GLU A 4 3.08 -1.44 -18.87
C GLU A 4 3.77 -0.66 -20.00
N PRO A 5 4.97 -1.07 -20.43
CA PRO A 5 5.65 -0.47 -21.57
C PRO A 5 4.70 -0.45 -22.79
N PRO A 6 4.42 0.72 -23.38
CA PRO A 6 3.48 0.81 -24.48
C PRO A 6 4.14 0.47 -25.83
N ASP A 7 3.60 -0.51 -26.55
CA ASP A 7 4.04 -0.84 -27.92
C ASP A 7 3.41 0.09 -28.98
N TYR A 8 2.22 0.62 -28.69
CA TYR A 8 1.44 1.45 -29.63
C TYR A 8 0.97 2.75 -28.99
N CYS A 9 0.90 3.80 -29.82
CA CYS A 9 0.49 5.13 -29.40
C CYS A 9 -0.98 5.14 -28.95
N PRO A 10 -1.30 5.57 -27.72
CA PRO A 10 -2.68 5.60 -27.23
C PRO A 10 -3.52 6.69 -27.92
N HIS A 11 -2.89 7.61 -28.66
CA HIS A 11 -3.58 8.70 -29.36
C HIS A 11 -4.04 8.31 -30.77
N CYS A 12 -3.25 7.55 -31.53
CA CYS A 12 -3.54 7.22 -32.93
C CYS A 12 -3.39 5.74 -33.32
N GLY A 13 -2.83 4.89 -32.44
CA GLY A 13 -2.57 3.48 -32.72
C GLY A 13 -1.30 3.17 -33.53
N GLY A 14 -0.51 4.19 -33.90
CA GLY A 14 0.78 4.00 -34.58
C GLY A 14 1.84 3.36 -33.68
N GLU A 15 2.82 2.67 -34.27
CA GLU A 15 3.92 2.04 -33.55
C GLU A 15 4.80 3.07 -32.84
N LEU A 16 5.24 2.75 -31.62
CA LEU A 16 6.12 3.59 -30.83
C LEU A 16 7.58 3.19 -31.02
N VAL A 17 8.47 4.20 -31.01
CA VAL A 17 9.92 3.99 -31.05
C VAL A 17 10.53 4.61 -29.79
N GLY A 18 11.43 3.85 -29.15
CA GLY A 18 12.20 4.30 -27.99
C GLY A 18 13.08 5.51 -28.31
N VAL A 19 12.94 6.56 -27.51
CA VAL A 19 13.79 7.76 -27.55
C VAL A 19 14.76 7.76 -26.37
N ASP A 20 14.27 7.40 -25.18
CA ASP A 20 15.05 7.23 -23.97
C ASP A 20 14.46 6.05 -23.18
N ASP A 21 14.95 4.85 -23.48
CA ASP A 21 14.40 3.61 -22.95
C ASP A 21 14.65 3.46 -21.43
N PRO A 22 13.66 2.98 -20.65
CA PRO A 22 12.34 2.53 -21.10
C PRO A 22 11.25 3.63 -21.07
N THR A 23 11.57 4.84 -20.60
CA THR A 23 10.58 5.85 -20.19
C THR A 23 9.98 6.64 -21.34
N VAL A 24 10.77 7.07 -22.32
CA VAL A 24 10.33 8.01 -23.36
C VAL A 24 10.21 7.31 -24.71
N GLN A 25 9.00 7.31 -25.24
CA GLN A 25 8.65 6.76 -26.54
C GLN A 25 8.11 7.88 -27.44
N ARG A 26 8.28 7.77 -28.76
CA ARG A 26 7.70 8.70 -29.73
C ARG A 26 6.99 7.96 -30.86
N CYS A 27 5.81 8.42 -31.23
CA CYS A 27 5.05 7.86 -32.35
C CYS A 27 5.57 8.41 -33.69
N GLY A 28 5.78 7.53 -34.67
CA GLY A 28 6.18 7.94 -36.02
C GLY A 28 5.05 8.61 -36.83
N ASP A 29 3.79 8.30 -36.53
CA ASP A 29 2.64 8.75 -37.33
C ASP A 29 2.09 10.11 -36.91
N CYS A 30 1.93 10.34 -35.60
CA CYS A 30 1.40 11.59 -35.05
C CYS A 30 2.45 12.42 -34.31
N GLU A 31 3.70 11.94 -34.25
CA GLU A 31 4.83 12.62 -33.63
C GLU A 31 4.75 12.86 -32.11
N GLU A 32 3.67 12.44 -31.46
CA GLU A 32 3.43 12.56 -30.02
C GLU A 32 4.40 11.73 -29.18
N TYR A 33 4.70 12.24 -27.98
CA TYR A 33 5.49 11.53 -26.97
C TYR A 33 4.58 10.75 -26.03
N VAL A 34 5.01 9.53 -25.69
CA VAL A 34 4.33 8.66 -24.74
C VAL A 34 5.32 8.29 -23.65
N PHE A 35 4.88 8.39 -22.39
CA PHE A 35 5.73 8.18 -21.23
C PHE A 35 5.31 6.94 -20.45
N TYR A 36 6.29 6.14 -20.10
CA TYR A 36 6.15 5.01 -19.20
C TYR A 36 6.66 5.42 -17.81
N ASN A 37 5.73 5.86 -16.97
CA ASN A 37 5.99 6.39 -15.63
C ASN A 37 5.41 5.49 -14.54
N PRO A 38 6.05 5.40 -13.37
CA PRO A 38 5.45 4.75 -12.21
C PRO A 38 4.08 5.34 -11.85
N VAL A 39 3.17 4.49 -11.38
CA VAL A 39 1.85 4.93 -10.88
C VAL A 39 1.91 5.10 -9.37
N PRO A 40 1.35 6.18 -8.79
CA PRO A 40 1.28 6.34 -7.34
C PRO A 40 0.41 5.27 -6.69
N SER A 41 0.78 4.87 -5.48
CA SER A 41 -0.04 4.05 -4.59
C SER A 41 0.03 4.62 -3.18
N ALA A 42 -1.09 4.59 -2.46
CA ALA A 42 -1.11 4.98 -1.06
C ALA A 42 -1.38 3.75 -0.19
N ARG A 43 -0.66 3.63 0.94
CA ARG A 43 -0.74 2.47 1.83
C ARG A 43 -0.68 2.88 3.28
N VAL A 44 -1.34 2.10 4.14
CA VAL A 44 -1.45 2.39 5.57
C VAL A 44 -0.80 1.29 6.41
N ALA A 45 0.09 1.70 7.32
CA ALA A 45 0.57 0.92 8.44
C ALA A 45 -0.30 1.25 9.67
N VAL A 46 -1.34 0.45 9.91
CA VAL A 46 -2.11 0.54 11.17
C VAL A 46 -1.33 -0.23 12.24
N LEU A 47 -0.87 0.46 13.27
CA LEU A 47 0.05 -0.08 14.27
C LEU A 47 -0.64 -0.29 15.62
N SER A 48 -0.39 -1.42 16.28
CA SER A 48 -0.92 -1.74 17.61
C SER A 48 0.20 -2.08 18.57
N GLY A 49 0.19 -1.50 19.78
CA GLY A 49 1.21 -1.71 20.82
C GLY A 49 1.01 -3.00 21.62
N GLY A 50 -0.01 -3.79 21.29
CA GLY A 50 -0.32 -5.06 21.94
C GLY A 50 -1.20 -4.96 23.18
N GLY A 51 -1.15 -6.01 24.01
CA GLY A 51 -1.96 -6.16 25.20
C GLY A 51 -3.25 -6.96 24.96
N ARG A 52 -4.30 -6.32 24.41
CA ARG A 52 -5.58 -7.00 24.12
C ARG A 52 -5.74 -7.20 22.62
N SER A 53 -6.31 -8.33 22.21
CA SER A 53 -6.71 -8.54 20.82
C SER A 53 -7.69 -7.45 20.37
N PRO A 54 -7.39 -6.74 19.28
CA PRO A 54 -8.35 -5.85 18.66
C PRO A 54 -9.64 -6.57 18.26
N PRO A 55 -10.83 -5.96 18.42
CA PRO A 55 -12.10 -6.52 17.96
C PRO A 55 -12.05 -6.96 16.50
N GLY A 56 -12.60 -8.14 16.20
CA GLY A 56 -12.64 -8.70 14.83
C GLY A 56 -11.32 -9.22 14.27
N SER A 57 -10.17 -8.86 14.86
CA SER A 57 -8.85 -9.06 14.24
C SER A 57 -8.44 -10.52 14.01
N ALA A 58 -9.07 -11.53 14.61
CA ALA A 58 -8.53 -12.90 14.69
C ALA A 58 -7.09 -13.03 15.26
N ALA A 59 -6.43 -11.93 15.63
CA ALA A 59 -5.09 -11.90 16.21
C ALA A 59 -5.14 -12.36 17.67
N THR A 60 -4.13 -13.15 18.05
CA THR A 60 -3.90 -13.48 19.46
C THR A 60 -3.36 -12.26 20.20
N PRO A 61 -3.68 -12.08 21.50
CA PRO A 61 -3.02 -11.07 22.32
C PRO A 61 -1.50 -11.23 22.22
N HIS A 62 -0.80 -10.13 21.97
CA HIS A 62 0.66 -10.10 21.84
C HIS A 62 1.24 -8.99 22.71
N ASP A 63 2.50 -9.13 23.07
CA ASP A 63 3.29 -8.05 23.65
C ASP A 63 4.07 -7.34 22.54
N GLY A 64 4.13 -6.01 22.58
CA GLY A 64 4.89 -5.20 21.62
C GLY A 64 4.16 -4.95 20.31
N ASP A 65 4.91 -4.39 19.35
CA ASP A 65 4.36 -3.83 18.12
C ASP A 65 3.89 -4.88 17.11
N ALA A 66 2.71 -4.62 16.56
CA ALA A 66 2.14 -5.34 15.44
C ALA A 66 1.59 -4.37 14.39
N MET A 67 1.46 -4.84 13.16
CA MET A 67 0.85 -4.10 12.05
C MET A 67 -0.30 -4.89 11.44
N LEU A 68 -1.39 -4.21 11.11
CA LEU A 68 -2.52 -4.79 10.38
C LEU A 68 -2.09 -5.15 8.96
N LEU A 69 -2.36 -6.38 8.55
CA LEU A 69 -2.22 -6.83 7.17
C LEU A 69 -3.56 -7.34 6.64
N VAL A 70 -3.72 -7.27 5.32
CA VAL A 70 -4.83 -7.83 4.55
C VAL A 70 -4.30 -8.82 3.51
N THR A 71 -5.11 -9.81 3.11
CA THR A 71 -4.76 -10.69 1.99
C THR A 71 -5.32 -10.17 0.68
N ARG A 72 -4.45 -10.16 -0.34
CA ARG A 72 -4.86 -9.96 -1.73
C ARG A 72 -5.60 -11.19 -2.28
N PRO A 73 -6.25 -11.09 -3.46
CA PRO A 73 -6.84 -12.24 -4.14
C PRO A 73 -5.87 -13.41 -4.43
N ASP A 74 -4.56 -13.14 -4.50
CA ASP A 74 -3.51 -14.16 -4.64
C ASP A 74 -3.10 -14.83 -3.31
N GLY A 75 -3.74 -14.45 -2.21
CA GLY A 75 -3.49 -14.95 -0.85
C GLY A 75 -2.32 -14.27 -0.13
N LYS A 76 -1.60 -13.34 -0.78
CA LYS A 76 -0.45 -12.66 -0.17
C LYS A 76 -0.88 -11.61 0.84
N TRP A 77 -0.33 -11.70 2.06
CA TRP A 77 -0.50 -10.70 3.11
C TRP A 77 0.32 -9.43 2.83
N ILE A 78 -0.33 -8.28 2.83
CA ILE A 78 0.28 -6.96 2.60
C ILE A 78 -0.38 -5.90 3.51
N SER A 79 0.22 -4.72 3.61
CA SER A 79 -0.44 -3.56 4.21
C SER A 79 -1.67 -3.15 3.39
N PRO A 80 -2.74 -2.65 4.02
CA PRO A 80 -3.87 -2.06 3.31
C PRO A 80 -3.45 -0.96 2.34
N GLY A 81 -4.19 -0.84 1.23
CA GLY A 81 -4.04 0.26 0.29
C GLY A 81 -3.68 -0.12 -1.14
N GLY A 82 -4.10 0.75 -2.06
CA GLY A 82 -4.05 0.52 -3.49
C GLY A 82 -3.50 1.69 -4.31
N LYS A 83 -3.98 1.78 -5.54
CA LYS A 83 -3.51 2.74 -6.54
C LYS A 83 -4.33 4.00 -6.44
N VAL A 84 -3.67 5.14 -6.21
CA VAL A 84 -4.35 6.43 -6.04
C VAL A 84 -5.24 6.70 -7.24
N GLU A 85 -6.54 6.80 -6.99
CA GLU A 85 -7.53 7.09 -8.00
C GLU A 85 -7.51 8.57 -8.40
N VAL A 86 -7.99 8.84 -9.62
CA VAL A 86 -8.03 10.19 -10.16
C VAL A 86 -8.92 11.08 -9.30
N GLY A 87 -8.36 12.18 -8.80
CA GLY A 87 -9.10 13.20 -8.05
C GLY A 87 -9.04 13.06 -6.54
N ASN A 88 -8.37 12.03 -6.00
CA ASN A 88 -8.13 11.88 -4.57
C ASN A 88 -6.71 12.30 -4.21
N ASP A 89 -6.55 12.96 -3.05
CA ASP A 89 -5.25 13.09 -2.42
C ASP A 89 -4.79 11.72 -1.84
N PRO A 90 -3.47 11.45 -1.74
CA PRO A 90 -3.00 10.12 -1.34
C PRO A 90 -3.45 9.65 0.04
N ASP A 91 -3.55 10.57 1.01
CA ASP A 91 -4.06 10.31 2.36
C ASP A 91 -5.56 9.99 2.36
N GLU A 92 -6.37 10.79 1.64
CA GLU A 92 -7.80 10.52 1.46
C GLU A 92 -8.03 9.14 0.83
N HIS A 93 -7.28 8.81 -0.22
CA HIS A 93 -7.35 7.51 -0.87
C HIS A 93 -6.89 6.36 0.05
N ALA A 94 -5.86 6.57 0.85
CA ALA A 94 -5.39 5.56 1.81
C ALA A 94 -6.43 5.27 2.90
N ALA A 95 -7.15 6.29 3.37
CA ALA A 95 -8.24 6.14 4.33
C ALA A 95 -9.42 5.37 3.73
N LEU A 96 -9.80 5.67 2.49
CA LEU A 96 -10.86 4.95 1.76
C LEU A 96 -10.52 3.47 1.58
N GLU A 97 -9.30 3.17 1.10
CA GLU A 97 -8.86 1.77 0.93
C GLU A 97 -8.81 1.01 2.27
N LEU A 98 -8.40 1.67 3.36
CA LEU A 98 -8.44 1.05 4.68
C LEU A 98 -9.87 0.67 5.08
N GLU A 99 -10.83 1.57 4.87
CA GLU A 99 -12.25 1.31 5.15
C GLU A 99 -12.78 0.17 4.28
N GLU A 100 -12.49 0.19 2.98
CA GLU A 100 -12.95 -0.81 2.03
C GLU A 100 -12.37 -2.20 2.32
N GLU A 101 -11.08 -2.31 2.66
CA GLU A 101 -10.40 -3.59 2.85
C GLU A 101 -10.57 -4.17 4.27
N THR A 102 -10.87 -3.34 5.27
CA THR A 102 -10.82 -3.74 6.69
C THR A 102 -12.00 -3.31 7.56
N SER A 103 -12.94 -2.53 7.02
CA SER A 103 -14.02 -1.88 7.78
C SER A 103 -13.55 -0.92 8.88
N LEU A 104 -12.27 -0.52 8.85
CA LEU A 104 -11.70 0.48 9.76
C LEU A 104 -11.71 1.87 9.11
N ALA A 105 -12.26 2.85 9.82
CA ALA A 105 -12.30 4.24 9.37
C ALA A 105 -11.31 5.10 10.18
N VAL A 106 -10.66 6.02 9.49
CA VAL A 106 -9.70 6.99 10.02
C VAL A 106 -9.93 8.34 9.35
N ASP A 107 -9.72 9.44 10.08
CA ASP A 107 -9.64 10.77 9.45
C ASP A 107 -8.34 10.86 8.63
N PRO A 108 -8.38 11.23 7.33
CA PRO A 108 -7.17 11.41 6.54
C PRO A 108 -6.15 12.36 7.18
N GLU A 109 -6.59 13.36 7.95
CA GLU A 109 -5.69 14.27 8.67
C GLU A 109 -4.90 13.56 9.78
N ASP A 110 -5.37 12.40 10.27
CA ASP A 110 -4.71 11.58 11.29
C ASP A 110 -3.64 10.63 10.73
N LEU A 111 -3.60 10.45 9.42
CA LEU A 111 -2.55 9.70 8.74
C LEU A 111 -1.21 10.45 8.75
N VAL A 112 -0.14 9.76 9.15
CA VAL A 112 1.22 10.34 9.19
C VAL A 112 2.08 9.74 8.08
N LEU A 113 2.49 10.54 7.11
CA LEU A 113 3.45 10.13 6.09
C LEU A 113 4.79 9.78 6.77
N PHE A 114 5.25 8.53 6.61
CA PHE A 114 6.53 8.08 7.18
C PHE A 114 7.55 7.66 6.12
N ASP A 115 7.11 7.31 4.91
CA ASP A 115 8.04 6.88 3.84
C ASP A 115 7.46 7.10 2.44
N THR A 116 8.38 7.27 1.47
CA THR A 116 8.09 7.26 0.03
C THR A 116 9.13 6.41 -0.69
N ALA A 117 8.72 5.34 -1.36
CA ALA A 117 9.66 4.45 -2.04
C ALA A 117 9.10 3.84 -3.32
N THR A 118 9.98 3.69 -4.31
CA THR A 118 9.65 3.00 -5.56
C THR A 118 9.74 1.49 -5.39
N TYR A 119 8.76 0.75 -5.90
CA TYR A 119 8.77 -0.70 -5.96
C TYR A 119 8.11 -1.23 -7.22
N VAL A 120 8.38 -2.50 -7.52
CA VAL A 120 7.94 -3.19 -8.74
C VAL A 120 6.87 -4.21 -8.34
N VAL A 121 5.66 -4.09 -8.88
CA VAL A 121 4.52 -4.99 -8.58
C VAL A 121 4.62 -6.27 -9.41
N THR A 122 4.88 -6.10 -10.70
CA THR A 122 5.27 -7.14 -11.67
C THR A 122 6.48 -6.60 -12.44
N GLU A 123 7.20 -7.44 -13.19
CA GLU A 123 8.42 -7.05 -13.93
C GLU A 123 8.31 -5.72 -14.72
N THR A 124 7.11 -5.37 -15.14
CA THR A 124 6.77 -4.20 -15.96
C THR A 124 5.85 -3.19 -15.27
N GLN A 125 5.59 -3.30 -13.96
CA GLN A 125 4.67 -2.39 -13.26
C GLN A 125 5.38 -1.67 -12.12
N HIS A 126 5.88 -0.46 -12.40
CA HIS A 126 6.57 0.36 -11.41
C HIS A 126 5.60 1.23 -10.61
N THR A 127 5.87 1.38 -9.32
CA THR A 127 4.98 2.08 -8.40
C THR A 127 5.80 3.00 -7.51
N VAL A 128 5.30 4.21 -7.24
CA VAL A 128 5.78 5.02 -6.12
C VAL A 128 4.80 4.84 -4.98
N GLY A 129 5.26 4.21 -3.89
CA GLY A 129 4.50 4.03 -2.67
C GLY A 129 4.60 5.25 -1.78
N ILE A 130 3.46 5.81 -1.42
CA ILE A 130 3.27 6.85 -0.40
C ILE A 130 2.70 6.13 0.82
N ARG A 131 3.44 6.14 1.93
CA ARG A 131 3.18 5.23 3.06
C ARG A 131 2.87 6.02 4.31
N PHE A 132 1.68 5.79 4.84
CA PHE A 132 1.14 6.46 6.01
C PHE A 132 1.09 5.51 7.20
N ALA A 133 1.24 6.04 8.41
CA ALA A 133 1.07 5.32 9.66
C ALA A 133 -0.06 5.94 10.47
N VAL A 134 -0.77 5.09 11.23
CA VAL A 134 -1.76 5.49 12.23
C VAL A 134 -1.74 4.49 13.38
N ASP A 135 -2.02 4.94 14.60
CA ASP A 135 -2.21 4.02 15.72
C ASP A 135 -3.61 3.39 15.65
N TYR A 136 -3.73 2.12 15.99
CA TYR A 136 -5.02 1.46 16.07
C TYR A 136 -5.97 2.12 17.11
N GLU A 137 -5.43 2.79 18.12
CA GLU A 137 -6.25 3.57 19.06
C GLU A 137 -6.94 4.78 18.41
N ASP A 138 -6.41 5.27 17.28
CA ASP A 138 -6.92 6.43 16.54
C ASP A 138 -7.82 6.03 15.34
N VAL A 139 -8.09 4.74 15.15
CA VAL A 139 -9.04 4.26 14.14
C VAL A 139 -10.33 3.77 14.78
N SER A 140 -11.42 3.79 14.03
CA SER A 140 -12.73 3.33 14.47
C SER A 140 -13.23 2.16 13.63
N GLY A 141 -14.05 1.29 14.23
CA GLY A 141 -14.60 0.10 13.57
C GLY A 141 -14.13 -1.21 14.19
N GLU A 142 -14.66 -2.31 13.65
CA GLU A 142 -14.22 -3.67 13.97
C GLU A 142 -13.56 -4.26 12.72
N ILE A 143 -12.49 -5.04 12.92
CA ILE A 143 -11.76 -5.59 11.78
C ILE A 143 -12.61 -6.66 11.10
N GLU A 144 -13.05 -6.34 9.89
CA GLU A 144 -13.75 -7.27 9.00
C GLU A 144 -13.16 -7.13 7.60
N ALA A 145 -12.72 -8.25 7.01
CA ALA A 145 -12.19 -8.21 5.65
C ALA A 145 -13.26 -7.78 4.66
N GLY A 146 -12.92 -6.77 3.84
CA GLY A 146 -13.76 -6.24 2.77
C GLY A 146 -14.06 -7.24 1.66
N SER A 147 -14.87 -6.85 0.68
CA SER A 147 -15.17 -7.71 -0.48
C SER A 147 -13.94 -8.09 -1.29
N ASP A 148 -12.92 -7.23 -1.27
CA ASP A 148 -11.74 -7.30 -2.13
C ASP A 148 -10.51 -7.82 -1.35
N ALA A 149 -10.65 -8.00 -0.03
CA ALA A 149 -9.67 -8.61 0.86
C ALA A 149 -10.15 -9.98 1.36
N GLY A 150 -9.29 -11.00 1.36
CA GLY A 150 -9.69 -12.34 1.82
C GLY A 150 -9.74 -12.49 3.35
N ALA A 151 -8.87 -11.76 4.06
CA ALA A 151 -8.71 -11.77 5.51
C ALA A 151 -7.98 -10.50 5.95
N ALA A 152 -8.23 -10.04 7.19
CA ALA A 152 -7.57 -8.90 7.80
C ALA A 152 -7.20 -9.24 9.26
N ARG A 153 -5.93 -9.06 9.65
CA ARG A 153 -5.49 -9.24 11.04
C ARG A 153 -4.17 -8.57 11.36
N PHE A 154 -3.93 -8.30 12.63
CA PHE A 154 -2.61 -7.92 13.10
C PHE A 154 -1.61 -9.07 12.99
N TRP A 155 -0.39 -8.69 12.63
CA TRP A 155 0.79 -9.54 12.60
C TRP A 155 1.90 -8.89 13.41
N THR A 156 2.55 -9.67 14.25
CA THR A 156 3.84 -9.32 14.87
C THR A 156 5.00 -9.72 13.97
N ALA A 157 6.18 -9.13 14.18
CA ALA A 157 7.40 -9.53 13.48
C ALA A 157 7.78 -11.00 13.75
N GLU A 158 7.41 -11.54 14.92
CA GLU A 158 7.65 -12.94 15.29
C GLU A 158 6.72 -13.89 14.50
N GLU A 159 5.42 -13.59 14.44
CA GLU A 159 4.47 -14.38 13.66
C GLU A 159 4.82 -14.36 12.16
N LEU A 160 5.17 -13.19 11.62
CA LEU A 160 5.57 -13.05 10.23
C LEU A 160 6.86 -13.83 9.92
N ALA A 161 7.76 -13.96 10.89
CA ALA A 161 8.99 -14.75 10.77
C ALA A 161 8.73 -16.27 10.86
N ALA A 162 7.71 -16.67 11.60
CA ALA A 162 7.36 -18.07 11.83
C ALA A 162 6.41 -18.66 10.78
N THR A 163 5.67 -17.83 10.03
CA THR A 163 4.72 -18.31 9.02
C THR A 163 5.38 -18.73 7.71
N ASP A 164 4.75 -19.71 7.05
CA ASP A 164 5.02 -20.10 5.65
C ASP A 164 4.03 -19.44 4.67
N GLU A 165 3.09 -18.63 5.16
CA GLU A 165 2.16 -17.90 4.31
C GLU A 165 2.87 -16.84 3.45
N PRO A 166 2.40 -16.62 2.21
CA PRO A 166 2.96 -15.57 1.36
C PRO A 166 2.69 -14.21 2.00
N THR A 167 3.76 -13.46 2.25
CA THR A 167 3.73 -12.16 2.95
C THR A 167 4.54 -11.14 2.18
N LEU A 168 4.39 -9.86 2.51
CA LEU A 168 5.38 -8.84 2.21
C LEU A 168 6.77 -9.25 2.77
N ASP A 169 7.82 -8.61 2.26
CA ASP A 169 9.17 -8.85 2.74
C ASP A 169 9.28 -8.58 4.26
N ARG A 170 9.96 -9.47 4.98
CA ARG A 170 10.01 -9.44 6.46
C ARG A 170 10.84 -8.27 6.99
N ASP A 171 11.87 -7.86 6.27
CA ASP A 171 12.68 -6.71 6.66
C ASP A 171 11.93 -5.42 6.33
N LEU A 172 11.23 -5.36 5.19
CA LEU A 172 10.31 -4.28 4.88
C LEU A 172 9.23 -4.10 5.95
N PHE A 173 8.63 -5.21 6.41
CA PHE A 173 7.64 -5.17 7.49
C PHE A 173 8.21 -4.53 8.76
N ARG A 174 9.42 -4.95 9.20
CA ARG A 174 10.07 -4.39 10.39
C ARG A 174 10.35 -2.90 10.22
N THR A 175 10.88 -2.50 9.07
CA THR A 175 11.12 -1.09 8.75
C THR A 175 9.84 -0.27 8.81
N TRP A 176 8.71 -0.78 8.30
CA TRP A 176 7.43 -0.06 8.37
C TRP A 176 6.93 0.12 9.79
N VAL A 177 7.06 -0.93 10.63
CA VAL A 177 6.71 -0.83 12.05
C VAL A 177 7.60 0.21 12.74
N ASP A 178 8.92 0.10 12.60
CA ASP A 178 9.88 0.98 13.28
C ASP A 178 9.74 2.45 12.84
N ASP A 179 9.72 2.70 11.53
CA ASP A 179 9.64 4.06 10.98
C ASP A 179 8.25 4.67 11.19
N GLY A 180 7.19 3.87 11.07
CA GLY A 180 5.82 4.30 11.35
C GLY A 180 5.65 4.70 12.81
N ARG A 181 6.15 3.89 13.76
CA ARG A 181 6.18 4.24 15.19
C ARG A 181 6.95 5.53 15.43
N ALA A 182 8.15 5.64 14.88
CA ALA A 182 8.97 6.83 15.03
C ALA A 182 8.30 8.09 14.44
N ALA A 183 7.48 7.95 13.38
CA ALA A 183 6.72 9.05 12.82
C ALA A 183 5.55 9.48 13.73
N LEU A 184 4.79 8.53 14.26
CA LEU A 184 3.68 8.81 15.19
C LEU A 184 4.17 9.49 16.49
N GLU A 185 5.30 9.04 17.04
CA GLU A 185 5.92 9.66 18.22
C GLU A 185 6.38 11.10 17.98
N ARG A 186 6.72 11.48 16.73
CA ARG A 186 7.11 12.85 16.39
C ARG A 186 5.90 13.77 16.28
N ARG A 187 4.74 13.25 15.83
CA ARG A 187 3.49 14.01 15.71
C ARG A 187 2.88 14.39 17.07
N THR A 188 3.09 13.55 18.08
CA THR A 188 2.55 13.76 19.44
C THR A 188 3.37 14.71 20.32
N ARG A 189 4.51 15.20 19.82
CA ARG A 189 5.41 16.15 20.52
C ARG A 189 5.20 17.59 20.05
#